data_AF-A0A2G6QSD9-F1
#
_entry.id   AF-A0A2G6QSD9-F1
#
_cell.length_a   1.000
_cell.length_b   1.000
_cell.length_c   1.000
_cell.angle_alpha   90.00
_cell.angle_beta   90.00
_cell.angle_gamma   90.00
#
_symmetry.space_group_name_H-M   'P 1'
#
loop_
_entity.id
_entity.type
_entity.pdbx_description
1 polymer ?
#
loop_
_entity_poly.entity_id
_entity_poly.type
_entity_poly.pdbx_seq_one_letter_code
_entity_poly.pdbx_strand_id
1 'polypeptide(L)'
;MNMNFNIRDAEHVDFAMDLAINKELADQAGRPVDSEDLCNQDSRALAQGEVKSYDDGNFVGCKISGSAAANLIKYQNIDLDEETNEWTFQMLGTDIAEHFQADNFSEFKIMVTFPGKILSHSGSSTVNGHTVTWSDPKDLFSAGGLKATAYNGNGPGVDWLLLAGIIASALTVIAFMVLSVVKPRHQKLNGEQ
;
A
#
# COMPACT_ATOMS: atom_id res chain seq x y z
N MET A 1 0.97 -1.09 -13.13
CA MET A 1 0.02 -0.85 -12.01
C MET A 1 0.57 -1.51 -10.76
N ASN A 2 0.92 -0.69 -9.76
CA ASN A 2 1.41 -1.17 -8.48
C ASN A 2 0.57 -0.57 -7.35
N MET A 3 0.11 -1.38 -6.41
CA MET A 3 -0.67 -0.90 -5.26
C MET A 3 -0.21 -1.59 -3.99
N ASN A 4 -0.19 -0.84 -2.89
CA ASN A 4 0.10 -1.35 -1.57
C ASN A 4 -0.92 -0.80 -0.58
N PHE A 5 -1.51 -1.68 0.21
CA PHE A 5 -2.40 -1.36 1.31
C PHE A 5 -1.83 -1.92 2.60
N ASN A 6 -1.80 -1.12 3.66
CA ASN A 6 -1.41 -1.52 5.00
C ASN A 6 -2.57 -1.24 5.94
N ILE A 7 -3.34 -2.28 6.25
CA ILE A 7 -4.49 -2.21 7.14
C ILE A 7 -3.95 -2.26 8.57
N ARG A 8 -4.02 -1.15 9.30
CA ARG A 8 -3.62 -1.09 10.71
C ARG A 8 -4.84 -1.31 11.60
N ASP A 9 -5.90 -0.57 11.31
CA ASP A 9 -7.21 -0.66 11.95
C ASP A 9 -8.28 -0.05 11.01
N ALA A 10 -9.54 0.00 11.46
CA ALA A 10 -10.67 0.49 10.66
C ALA A 10 -10.57 1.97 10.27
N GLU A 11 -9.85 2.78 11.05
CA GLU A 11 -9.68 4.21 10.79
C GLU A 11 -8.36 4.53 10.06
N HIS A 12 -7.43 3.57 10.04
CA HIS A 12 -6.09 3.75 9.48
C HIS A 12 -5.70 2.61 8.54
N VAL A 13 -5.99 2.82 7.26
CA VAL A 13 -5.41 2.06 6.15
C VAL A 13 -4.47 2.97 5.38
N ASP A 14 -3.16 2.68 5.45
CA ASP A 14 -2.18 3.38 4.63
C ASP A 14 -2.20 2.80 3.23
N PHE A 15 -2.21 3.65 2.21
CA PHE A 15 -2.20 3.20 0.83
C PHE A 15 -1.14 3.95 0.02
N ALA A 16 -0.56 3.24 -0.94
CA ALA A 16 0.30 3.79 -1.98
C ALA A 16 0.00 3.10 -3.30
N MET A 17 -0.34 3.87 -4.33
CA MET A 17 -0.71 3.39 -5.66
C MET A 17 0.13 4.10 -6.71
N ASP A 18 0.56 3.34 -7.71
CA ASP A 18 1.25 3.80 -8.90
C ASP A 18 0.50 3.28 -10.13
N LEU A 19 -0.25 4.19 -10.75
CA LEU A 19 -1.07 3.93 -11.92
C LEU A 19 -0.39 4.61 -13.10
N ALA A 20 -0.04 3.83 -14.12
CA ALA A 20 0.77 4.33 -15.22
C ALA A 20 0.38 3.64 -16.52
N ILE A 21 0.41 4.40 -17.61
CA ILE A 21 0.15 3.95 -18.97
C ILE A 21 1.44 4.07 -19.75
N ASN A 22 1.79 3.02 -20.49
CA ASN A 22 2.91 3.04 -21.41
C ASN A 22 2.56 3.89 -22.65
N LYS A 23 3.39 4.88 -22.96
CA LYS A 23 3.15 5.84 -24.05
C LYS A 23 3.14 5.19 -25.41
N GLU A 24 4.06 4.25 -25.65
CA GLU A 24 4.14 3.53 -26.93
C GLU A 24 2.88 2.72 -27.20
N LEU A 25 2.38 2.00 -26.19
CA LEU A 25 1.13 1.25 -26.31
C LEU A 25 -0.08 2.18 -26.50
N ALA A 26 -0.11 3.32 -25.81
CA ALA A 26 -1.17 4.32 -25.93
C ALA A 26 -1.19 4.93 -27.35
N ASP A 27 -0.02 5.26 -27.90
CA ASP A 27 0.14 5.79 -29.25
C ASP A 27 -0.25 4.76 -30.31
N GLN A 28 0.18 3.50 -30.15
CA GLN A 28 -0.22 2.39 -31.04
C GLN A 28 -1.74 2.16 -31.02
N ALA A 29 -2.39 2.39 -29.89
CA ALA A 29 -3.85 2.34 -29.75
C ALA A 29 -4.57 3.60 -30.26
N GLY A 30 -3.84 4.61 -30.75
CA GLY A 30 -4.39 5.88 -31.22
C GLY A 30 -4.97 6.75 -30.10
N ARG A 31 -4.49 6.57 -28.86
CA ARG A 31 -4.95 7.27 -27.66
C ARG A 31 -3.75 7.86 -26.90
N PRO A 32 -3.09 8.90 -27.43
CA PRO A 32 -1.99 9.54 -26.72
C PRO A 32 -2.49 10.07 -25.36
N VAL A 33 -1.66 9.91 -24.33
CA VAL A 33 -2.00 10.24 -22.95
C VAL A 33 -1.15 11.41 -22.43
N ASP A 34 -1.79 12.31 -21.69
CA ASP A 34 -1.13 13.42 -20.99
C ASP A 34 -1.24 13.24 -19.46
N SER A 35 -0.20 13.64 -18.73
CA SER A 35 -0.08 13.39 -17.29
C SER A 35 -1.03 14.23 -16.44
N GLU A 36 -1.35 15.45 -16.88
CA GLU A 36 -2.29 16.31 -16.16
C GLU A 36 -3.72 15.81 -16.38
N ASP A 37 -4.05 15.36 -17.58
CA ASP A 37 -5.38 14.79 -17.88
C ASP A 37 -5.60 13.44 -17.17
N LEU A 38 -4.60 12.57 -17.13
CA LEU A 38 -4.71 11.26 -16.46
C LEU A 38 -4.92 11.38 -14.95
N CYS A 39 -4.34 12.40 -14.32
CA CYS A 39 -4.36 12.56 -12.87
C CYS A 39 -5.44 13.54 -12.38
N ASN A 40 -6.15 14.23 -13.27
CA ASN A 40 -7.20 15.18 -12.90
C ASN A 40 -8.59 14.53 -12.91
N GLN A 41 -9.29 14.69 -11.79
CA GLN A 41 -10.66 14.23 -11.45
C GLN A 41 -10.80 12.86 -10.75
N ASP A 42 -10.27 11.76 -11.28
CA ASP A 42 -10.56 10.43 -10.70
C ASP A 42 -9.57 9.94 -9.61
N SER A 43 -8.31 10.38 -9.68
CA SER A 43 -7.26 10.01 -8.71
C SER A 43 -7.55 10.49 -7.27
N ARG A 44 -8.23 11.64 -7.15
CA ARG A 44 -8.70 12.20 -5.86
C ARG A 44 -9.95 11.50 -5.32
N ALA A 45 -10.67 10.76 -6.15
CA ALA A 45 -11.87 10.02 -5.76
C ALA A 45 -11.53 8.64 -5.16
N LEU A 46 -10.38 8.07 -5.52
CA LEU A 46 -9.92 6.77 -5.01
C LEU A 46 -9.64 6.78 -3.50
N ALA A 47 -9.06 7.88 -2.98
CA ALA A 47 -8.89 8.12 -1.55
C ALA A 47 -8.46 9.57 -1.25
N GLN A 48 -8.67 10.04 0.00
CA GLN A 48 -8.13 11.32 0.50
C GLN A 48 -6.60 11.21 0.63
N GLY A 49 -5.88 11.43 -0.47
CA GLY A 49 -4.43 11.25 -0.53
C GLY A 49 -3.72 12.35 -1.32
N GLU A 50 -2.41 12.41 -1.16
CA GLU A 50 -1.54 13.19 -2.03
C GLU A 50 -1.48 12.51 -3.41
N VAL A 51 -1.72 13.28 -4.46
CA VAL A 51 -1.60 12.84 -5.86
C VAL A 51 -0.43 13.58 -6.50
N LYS A 52 0.49 12.83 -7.10
CA LYS A 52 1.63 13.35 -7.89
C LYS A 52 1.59 12.74 -9.27
N SER A 53 1.37 13.56 -10.30
CA SER A 53 1.55 13.13 -11.69
C SER A 53 3.04 12.97 -12.02
N TYR A 54 3.33 12.14 -13.01
CA TYR A 54 4.67 12.02 -13.57
C TYR A 54 4.62 11.60 -15.05
N ASP A 55 5.68 11.98 -15.78
CA ASP A 55 6.05 11.47 -17.10
C ASP A 55 7.54 11.17 -17.06
N ASP A 56 7.92 9.90 -17.22
CA ASP A 56 9.32 9.46 -17.18
C ASP A 56 9.92 9.22 -18.57
N GLY A 57 9.19 9.58 -19.63
CA GLY A 57 9.54 9.35 -21.03
C GLY A 57 8.96 8.06 -21.61
N ASN A 58 8.71 7.03 -20.80
CA ASN A 58 8.11 5.76 -21.23
C ASN A 58 6.69 5.57 -20.70
N PHE A 59 6.45 6.04 -19.48
CA PHE A 59 5.19 5.95 -18.77
C PHE A 59 4.70 7.33 -18.37
N VAL A 60 3.40 7.51 -18.46
CA VAL A 60 2.69 8.64 -17.90
C VAL A 60 1.73 8.11 -16.84
N GLY A 61 1.75 8.69 -15.65
CA GLY A 61 1.00 8.12 -14.54
C GLY A 61 0.83 9.03 -13.32
N CYS A 62 0.19 8.46 -12.31
CA CYS A 62 -0.12 9.08 -11.04
C CYS A 62 0.38 8.21 -9.89
N LYS A 63 1.11 8.83 -8.97
CA LYS A 63 1.41 8.28 -7.66
C LYS A 63 0.42 8.85 -6.65
N ILE A 64 -0.30 7.98 -5.97
CA ILE A 64 -1.33 8.32 -5.00
C ILE A 64 -0.92 7.72 -3.67
N SER A 65 -0.82 8.52 -2.61
CA SER A 65 -0.50 8.00 -1.28
C SER A 65 -1.22 8.73 -0.18
N GLY A 66 -1.59 8.02 0.88
CA GLY A 66 -2.27 8.61 2.03
C GLY A 66 -2.63 7.57 3.08
N SER A 67 -3.49 8.00 4.01
CA SER A 67 -4.09 7.15 5.03
C SER A 67 -5.55 7.56 5.18
N ALA A 68 -6.46 6.58 5.24
CA ALA A 68 -7.89 6.83 5.41
C ALA A 68 -8.54 5.67 6.17
N ALA A 69 -9.77 5.89 6.65
CA ALA A 69 -10.61 4.83 7.16
C ALA A 69 -10.97 3.83 6.05
N ALA A 70 -11.10 2.55 6.42
CA ALA A 70 -11.34 1.45 5.50
C ALA A 70 -12.57 1.66 4.60
N ASN A 71 -13.66 2.20 5.18
CA ASN A 71 -14.91 2.51 4.47
C ASN A 71 -14.81 3.68 3.47
N LEU A 72 -13.73 4.48 3.53
CA LEU A 72 -13.50 5.60 2.64
C LEU A 72 -12.65 5.21 1.42
N ILE A 73 -11.95 4.08 1.46
CA ILE A 73 -11.18 3.57 0.33
C ILE A 73 -12.17 2.98 -0.69
N LYS A 74 -12.25 3.61 -1.86
CA LYS A 74 -13.21 3.21 -2.90
C LYS A 74 -12.65 2.06 -3.73
N TYR A 75 -13.54 1.30 -4.39
CA TYR A 75 -13.21 0.17 -5.27
C TYR A 75 -12.55 -1.04 -4.60
N GLN A 76 -12.24 -0.95 -3.31
CA GLN A 76 -11.86 -2.09 -2.47
C GLN A 76 -12.91 -2.26 -1.40
N ASN A 77 -13.30 -3.50 -1.14
CA ASN A 77 -14.02 -3.86 0.05
C ASN A 77 -12.99 -4.19 1.13
N ILE A 78 -12.81 -3.28 2.08
CA ILE A 78 -11.97 -3.47 3.26
C ILE A 78 -12.91 -3.43 4.46
N ASP A 79 -13.17 -4.59 5.04
CA ASP A 79 -14.20 -4.76 6.06
C ASP A 79 -13.66 -5.56 7.24
N LEU A 80 -14.07 -5.18 8.45
CA LEU A 80 -13.79 -5.92 9.67
C LEU A 80 -15.09 -6.50 10.18
N ASP A 81 -15.18 -7.82 10.18
CA ASP A 81 -16.26 -8.52 10.86
C ASP A 81 -15.94 -8.55 12.37
N GLU A 82 -16.69 -7.77 13.15
CA GLU A 82 -16.47 -7.64 14.60
C GLU A 82 -16.85 -8.92 15.38
N GLU A 83 -17.71 -9.78 14.84
CA GLU A 83 -18.14 -11.01 15.50
C GLU A 83 -17.04 -12.09 15.43
N THR A 84 -16.42 -12.22 14.25
CA THR A 84 -15.33 -13.16 13.99
C THR A 84 -13.94 -12.57 14.25
N ASN A 85 -13.85 -11.24 14.36
CA ASN A 85 -12.60 -10.48 14.47
C ASN A 85 -11.67 -10.73 13.27
N GLU A 86 -12.25 -10.79 12.07
CA GLU A 86 -11.57 -11.07 10.80
C GLU A 86 -11.70 -9.90 9.83
N TRP A 87 -10.55 -9.51 9.26
CA TRP A 87 -10.47 -8.59 8.14
C TRP A 87 -10.76 -9.33 6.84
N THR A 88 -11.51 -8.68 5.95
CA THR A 88 -11.64 -9.03 4.54
C THR A 88 -11.11 -7.89 3.68
N PHE A 89 -10.22 -8.21 2.75
CA PHE A 89 -9.89 -7.36 1.61
C PHE A 89 -10.46 -8.02 0.35
N GLN A 90 -11.15 -7.25 -0.48
CA GLN A 90 -11.53 -7.67 -1.82
C GLN A 90 -11.41 -6.52 -2.82
N MET A 91 -10.80 -6.80 -3.97
CA MET A 91 -10.77 -5.92 -5.13
C MET A 91 -11.31 -6.68 -6.33
N LEU A 92 -12.38 -6.15 -6.93
CA LEU A 92 -12.96 -6.71 -8.15
C LEU A 92 -12.39 -6.00 -9.37
N GLY A 93 -12.05 -6.76 -10.40
CA GLY A 93 -11.58 -6.22 -11.67
C GLY A 93 -12.69 -5.67 -12.56
N THR A 94 -13.98 -5.71 -12.17
CA THR A 94 -15.11 -5.39 -13.06
C THR A 94 -15.02 -4.00 -13.67
N ASP A 95 -14.68 -2.99 -12.88
CA ASP A 95 -14.62 -1.60 -13.34
C ASP A 95 -13.38 -1.38 -14.24
N ILE A 96 -12.32 -2.16 -13.99
CA ILE A 96 -11.10 -2.16 -14.79
C ILE A 96 -11.30 -2.94 -16.10
N ALA A 97 -12.11 -4.01 -16.07
CA ALA A 97 -12.37 -4.92 -17.18
C ALA A 97 -13.12 -4.27 -18.34
N GLU A 98 -13.85 -3.18 -18.09
CA GLU A 98 -14.50 -2.40 -19.14
C GLU A 98 -13.49 -1.78 -20.13
N HIS A 99 -12.27 -1.50 -19.66
CA HIS A 99 -11.26 -0.76 -20.42
C HIS A 99 -9.97 -1.55 -20.64
N PHE A 100 -9.66 -2.52 -19.78
CA PHE A 100 -8.40 -3.25 -19.77
C PHE A 100 -8.61 -4.75 -19.58
N GLN A 101 -7.76 -5.54 -20.23
CA GLN A 101 -7.64 -6.98 -20.03
C GLN A 101 -6.30 -7.29 -19.35
N ALA A 102 -6.15 -8.50 -18.82
CA ALA A 102 -4.94 -8.92 -18.11
C ALA A 102 -3.65 -8.71 -18.91
N ASP A 103 -3.68 -8.99 -20.22
CA ASP A 103 -2.52 -8.85 -21.10
C ASP A 103 -2.12 -7.40 -21.39
N ASN A 104 -2.95 -6.42 -21.00
CA ASN A 104 -2.60 -5.00 -21.12
C ASN A 104 -1.67 -4.52 -19.99
N PHE A 105 -1.44 -5.31 -18.95
CA PHE A 105 -0.56 -4.95 -17.84
C PHE A 105 0.87 -5.41 -18.11
N SER A 106 1.76 -4.47 -18.41
CA SER A 106 3.21 -4.74 -18.49
C SER A 106 3.83 -4.98 -17.11
N GLU A 107 3.29 -4.31 -16.09
CA GLU A 107 3.66 -4.49 -14.69
C GLU A 107 2.39 -4.53 -13.83
N PHE A 108 2.32 -5.52 -12.95
CA PHE A 108 1.20 -5.72 -12.04
C PHE A 108 1.71 -6.22 -10.70
N LYS A 109 1.45 -5.46 -9.63
CA LYS A 109 1.70 -5.92 -8.27
C LYS A 109 0.73 -5.29 -7.29
N ILE A 110 -0.03 -6.11 -6.58
CA ILE A 110 -0.91 -5.64 -5.51
C ILE A 110 -0.49 -6.32 -4.22
N MET A 111 -0.22 -5.52 -3.20
CA MET A 111 0.20 -5.97 -1.89
C MET A 111 -0.80 -5.50 -0.84
N VAL A 112 -1.21 -6.40 0.05
CA VAL A 112 -2.07 -6.08 1.18
C VAL A 112 -1.45 -6.65 2.44
N THR A 113 -1.12 -5.78 3.38
CA THR A 113 -0.61 -6.14 4.71
C THR A 113 -1.72 -6.00 5.72
N PHE A 114 -1.96 -7.06 6.47
CA PHE A 114 -2.96 -7.13 7.52
C PHE A 114 -2.30 -6.98 8.90
N PRO A 115 -3.07 -6.58 9.93
CA PRO A 115 -2.53 -6.49 11.29
C PRO A 115 -2.28 -7.86 11.91
N GLY A 116 -2.84 -8.92 11.32
CA GLY A 116 -2.78 -10.29 11.83
C GLY A 116 -2.45 -11.35 10.80
N LYS A 117 -2.51 -12.61 11.26
CA LYS A 117 -2.22 -13.79 10.45
C LYS A 117 -3.23 -13.92 9.30
N ILE A 118 -2.72 -14.18 8.10
CA ILE A 118 -3.53 -14.49 6.91
C ILE A 118 -4.27 -15.82 7.10
N LEU A 119 -5.57 -15.81 6.79
CA LEU A 119 -6.47 -16.97 6.87
C LEU A 119 -6.74 -17.56 5.49
N SER A 120 -6.97 -16.70 4.50
CA SER A 120 -7.21 -17.10 3.12
C SER A 120 -6.69 -16.07 2.14
N HIS A 121 -6.38 -16.51 0.92
CA HIS A 121 -6.03 -15.66 -0.21
C HIS A 121 -6.44 -16.33 -1.53
N SER A 122 -6.80 -15.53 -2.55
CA SER A 122 -7.27 -16.02 -3.85
C SER A 122 -6.17 -16.03 -4.91
N GLY A 123 -6.41 -16.76 -6.01
CA GLY A 123 -5.58 -16.72 -7.21
C GLY A 123 -4.19 -17.32 -7.00
N SER A 124 -3.23 -16.84 -7.77
CA SER A 124 -1.82 -17.23 -7.73
C SER A 124 -0.99 -16.48 -6.67
N SER A 125 -1.66 -15.81 -5.71
CA SER A 125 -0.97 -14.98 -4.71
C SER A 125 0.00 -15.76 -3.82
N THR A 126 0.96 -15.01 -3.28
CA THR A 126 1.92 -15.48 -2.29
C THR A 126 1.72 -14.75 -0.96
N VAL A 127 2.09 -15.40 0.13
CA VAL A 127 2.05 -14.82 1.48
C VAL A 127 3.45 -14.76 2.05
N ASN A 128 3.83 -13.59 2.57
CA ASN A 128 5.04 -13.41 3.37
C ASN A 128 4.67 -12.69 4.67
N GLY A 129 4.74 -13.40 5.81
CA GLY A 129 4.29 -12.88 7.09
C GLY A 129 2.79 -12.56 7.07
N HIS A 130 2.45 -11.28 7.25
CA HIS A 130 1.07 -10.77 7.22
C HIS A 130 0.72 -10.07 5.90
N THR A 131 1.55 -10.24 4.87
CA THR A 131 1.36 -9.58 3.57
C THR A 131 1.01 -10.59 2.50
N VAL A 132 -0.11 -10.38 1.82
CA VAL A 132 -0.50 -11.09 0.60
C VAL A 132 -0.04 -10.28 -0.62
N THR A 133 0.54 -10.95 -1.62
CA THR A 133 0.99 -10.32 -2.86
C THR A 133 0.39 -11.05 -4.07
N TRP A 134 -0.30 -10.31 -4.93
CA TRP A 134 -0.68 -10.75 -6.27
C TRP A 134 0.23 -10.13 -7.32
N SER A 135 0.65 -10.92 -8.30
CA SER A 135 1.52 -10.47 -9.40
C SER A 135 1.03 -10.93 -10.78
N ASP A 136 0.04 -11.84 -10.85
CA ASP A 136 -0.63 -12.17 -12.11
C ASP A 136 -1.89 -11.28 -12.25
N PRO A 137 -1.97 -10.42 -13.27
CA PRO A 137 -3.15 -9.60 -13.50
C PRO A 137 -4.42 -10.43 -13.74
N LYS A 138 -4.31 -11.69 -14.19
CA LYS A 138 -5.47 -12.58 -14.38
C LYS A 138 -6.23 -12.85 -13.09
N ASP A 139 -5.56 -12.79 -11.94
CA ASP A 139 -6.20 -12.98 -10.64
C ASP A 139 -7.26 -11.89 -10.38
N LEU A 140 -7.00 -10.65 -10.81
CA LEU A 140 -7.91 -9.52 -10.66
C LEU A 140 -9.18 -9.69 -11.50
N PHE A 141 -9.04 -10.28 -12.69
CA PHE A 141 -10.13 -10.53 -13.63
C PHE A 141 -10.86 -11.86 -13.37
N SER A 142 -10.48 -12.61 -12.34
CA SER A 142 -11.23 -13.78 -11.91
C SER A 142 -12.59 -13.38 -11.32
N ALA A 143 -13.56 -14.31 -11.30
CA ALA A 143 -14.92 -14.02 -10.82
C ALA A 143 -14.98 -13.51 -9.38
N GLY A 144 -14.00 -13.86 -8.53
CA GLY A 144 -13.90 -13.38 -7.14
C GLY A 144 -12.93 -12.21 -6.94
N GLY A 145 -12.20 -11.82 -7.99
CA GLY A 145 -11.12 -10.85 -7.94
C GLY A 145 -9.99 -11.23 -6.98
N LEU A 146 -9.29 -10.20 -6.53
CA LEU A 146 -8.26 -10.33 -5.49
C LEU A 146 -8.94 -10.34 -4.15
N LYS A 147 -8.86 -11.44 -3.40
CA LYS A 147 -9.49 -11.57 -2.09
C LYS A 147 -8.51 -12.17 -1.10
N ALA A 148 -8.43 -11.57 0.08
CA ALA A 148 -7.72 -12.15 1.21
C ALA A 148 -8.47 -11.87 2.51
N THR A 149 -8.32 -12.78 3.47
CA THR A 149 -8.81 -12.58 4.83
C THR A 149 -7.71 -12.81 5.85
N ALA A 150 -7.79 -12.14 6.99
CA ALA A 150 -6.82 -12.24 8.06
C ALA A 150 -7.45 -11.93 9.41
N TYR A 151 -6.83 -12.35 10.50
CA TYR A 151 -7.26 -11.89 11.82
C TYR A 151 -6.97 -10.40 12.03
N ASN A 152 -7.80 -9.76 12.85
CA ASN A 152 -7.51 -8.45 13.41
C ASN A 152 -6.52 -8.60 14.58
N GLY A 153 -5.23 -8.54 14.27
CA GLY A 153 -4.14 -8.79 15.22
C GLY A 153 -3.86 -10.29 15.41
N ASN A 154 -3.62 -10.72 16.64
CA ASN A 154 -3.17 -12.09 16.90
C ASN A 154 -4.27 -13.17 16.78
N GLY A 155 -5.48 -12.80 16.36
CA GLY A 155 -6.64 -13.69 16.28
C GLY A 155 -7.38 -13.85 17.60
N PRO A 156 -8.58 -14.45 17.58
CA PRO A 156 -9.35 -14.72 18.77
C PRO A 156 -8.57 -15.68 19.69
N GLY A 157 -8.26 -15.21 20.91
CA GLY A 157 -7.65 -16.03 21.97
C GLY A 157 -6.15 -15.84 22.23
N VAL A 158 -5.48 -14.84 21.64
CA VAL A 158 -4.07 -14.52 21.96
C VAL A 158 -3.98 -13.27 22.83
N ASP A 159 -3.38 -13.42 24.01
CA ASP A 159 -3.29 -12.40 25.06
C ASP A 159 -2.37 -11.23 24.65
N TRP A 160 -2.95 -10.03 24.60
CA TRP A 160 -2.32 -8.76 24.25
C TRP A 160 -1.16 -8.37 25.19
N LEU A 161 -1.11 -8.95 26.39
CA LEU A 161 -0.04 -8.72 27.37
C LEU A 161 1.34 -9.22 26.92
N LEU A 162 1.43 -10.15 25.97
CA LEU A 162 2.71 -10.69 25.50
C LEU A 162 3.45 -9.76 24.51
N LEU A 163 2.76 -8.81 23.87
CA LEU A 163 3.35 -7.92 22.84
C LEU A 163 3.68 -6.50 23.34
N ALA A 164 3.09 -6.05 24.45
CA ALA A 164 3.46 -4.77 25.08
C ALA A 164 4.96 -4.73 25.46
N GLY A 165 5.61 -5.88 25.61
CA GLY A 165 7.06 -5.99 25.86
C GLY A 165 7.96 -5.76 24.65
N ILE A 166 7.47 -5.86 23.41
CA ILE A 166 8.32 -5.82 22.20
C ILE A 166 8.36 -4.41 21.57
N ILE A 167 7.24 -3.67 21.60
CA ILE A 167 7.13 -2.34 20.96
C ILE A 167 7.94 -1.26 21.70
N ALA A 168 8.25 -1.45 22.99
CA ALA A 168 9.09 -0.52 23.76
C ALA A 168 10.60 -0.61 23.44
N SER A 169 11.06 -1.64 22.72
CA SER A 169 12.50 -1.86 22.48
C SER A 169 13.02 -1.23 21.17
N ALA A 170 12.16 -0.95 20.18
CA ALA A 170 12.60 -0.42 18.89
C ALA A 170 12.72 1.11 18.87
N LEU A 171 12.06 1.84 19.77
CA LEU A 171 12.10 3.31 19.84
C LEU A 171 13.23 3.87 20.72
N THR A 172 14.00 3.03 21.43
CA THR A 172 15.14 3.48 22.25
C THR A 172 16.47 3.55 21.49
N VAL A 173 16.59 2.92 20.32
CA VAL A 173 17.87 2.88 19.58
C VAL A 173 18.12 4.15 18.75
N ILE A 174 17.07 4.83 18.29
CA ILE A 174 17.22 6.02 17.42
C ILE A 174 17.55 7.29 18.25
N ALA A 175 17.13 7.36 19.51
CA ALA A 175 17.47 8.48 20.39
C ALA A 175 18.95 8.46 20.87
N PHE A 176 19.61 7.30 20.86
CA PHE A 176 21.02 7.19 21.27
C PHE A 176 22.04 7.56 20.17
N MET A 177 21.69 7.46 18.88
CA MET A 177 22.61 7.86 17.81
C MET A 177 22.72 9.38 17.62
N VAL A 178 21.68 10.15 17.92
CA VAL A 178 21.71 11.62 17.72
C VAL A 178 22.49 12.34 18.83
N LEU A 179 22.58 11.75 20.04
CA LEU A 179 23.35 12.35 21.16
C LEU A 179 24.86 12.10 21.09
N SER A 180 25.34 11.24 20.19
CA SER A 180 26.78 10.93 20.05
C SER A 180 27.52 11.80 19.02
N VAL A 181 26.80 12.54 18.17
CA VAL A 181 27.39 13.33 17.06
C VAL A 181 27.52 14.82 17.38
N VAL A 182 26.86 15.33 18.42
CA VAL A 182 27.06 16.72 18.87
C VAL A 182 28.06 16.74 20.03
N LYS A 183 29.34 16.56 19.71
CA LYS A 183 30.42 16.93 20.62
C LYS A 183 30.68 18.43 20.46
N PRO A 184 30.36 19.30 21.44
CA PRO A 184 30.67 20.72 21.35
C PRO A 184 32.19 20.91 21.31
N ARG A 185 32.70 21.49 20.21
CA ARG A 185 34.07 22.02 20.13
C ARG A 185 34.17 23.22 21.06
N HIS A 186 34.68 23.00 22.27
CA HIS A 186 35.26 24.08 23.06
C HIS A 186 36.72 24.26 22.65
N GLN A 187 37.01 25.32 21.88
CA GLN A 187 38.34 25.92 21.87
C GLN A 187 38.55 26.64 23.20
N LYS A 188 39.52 26.18 23.99
CA LYS A 188 40.25 27.02 24.94
C LYS A 188 41.71 27.01 24.52
N LEU A 189 42.15 28.18 24.03
CA LEU A 189 43.55 28.58 24.02
C LEU A 189 44.01 28.67 25.48
N ASN A 190 45.01 27.88 25.87
CA ASN A 190 45.74 28.05 27.13
C ASN A 190 47.10 28.67 26.79
N GLY A 191 47.47 29.70 27.56
CA GLY A 191 48.80 30.30 27.54
C GLY A 191 49.81 29.55 28.41
N GLU A 192 51.07 29.95 28.18
CA GLU A 192 52.27 29.88 29.04
C GLU A 192 52.69 28.54 29.66
N GLN A 193 53.80 28.00 29.15
CA GLN A 193 55.12 28.10 29.80
C GLN A 193 56.23 28.15 28.76
#